data_AF-A0A961VVH5-F1
#
_entry.id   AF-A0A961VVH5-F1
#
_cell.length_a   1.000
_cell.length_b   1.000
_cell.length_c   1.000
_cell.angle_alpha   90.00
_cell.angle_beta   90.00
_cell.angle_gamma   90.00
#
_symmetry.space_group_name_H-M   'P 1'
#
loop_
_entity.id
_entity.type
_entity.pdbx_description
1 polymer ?
#
loop_
_entity_poly.entity_id
_entity_poly.type
_entity_poly.pdbx_seq_one_letter_code
_entity_poly.pdbx_strand_id
1 'polypeptide(L)'
;MFGRNSDARFVARRRGKALLVAAVLAGTVIQSVAAQAQGLGLIRDTEIEALLDDYARPVFRAAGLGTGRVTVRIVRSDTFNAFVVDGRNVFVNTGTLMQSDTPNQVIGVIAHESGHIAGGHMAALRTRISRDQTKILLAQVLGIIAMGAGAATGGDAGRDIASGGQAIMQGGSEIVMRSLLSERRSQESAADQAGLKYLNATHQSGQGMLETFERFAQQEYISDAQKDAFARSHPVATDRLARLRELVERSPYYQVKDSADLQLRHDLMRAKLSGYLENPRTVFNRYPERDTSMPARYARAIARYFMGGRSAVNDAVAEIDRLIREKPNYPYFWELKGDLLMRAGRASEAIAPLRKALSLDADAALIQVELATALQQSGGDSVLGESISLLRKSIVKDANPTAHRMLANAYYKQGKLPLADAETAQAHFLEGDVKQAQIFAKRAQRQLKKGTPEWLRNDDIINYKPQT
;
A
#
# COMPACT_ATOMS: atom_id res chain seq x y z
N MET A 1 0.61 -63.12 -49.63
CA MET A 1 0.55 -63.01 -51.10
C MET A 1 -0.86 -62.60 -51.49
N PHE A 2 -0.95 -61.45 -52.17
CA PHE A 2 -1.99 -60.99 -53.10
C PHE A 2 -3.47 -60.90 -52.67
N GLY A 3 -3.94 -59.65 -52.59
CA GLY A 3 -5.36 -59.29 -52.65
C GLY A 3 -5.89 -59.15 -54.09
N ARG A 4 -7.17 -58.75 -54.17
CA ARG A 4 -7.89 -58.15 -55.32
C ARG A 4 -9.15 -57.47 -54.74
N ASN A 5 -9.35 -56.16 -54.97
CA ASN A 5 -10.16 -55.55 -56.05
C ASN A 5 -11.60 -56.09 -56.09
N SER A 6 -12.68 -55.31 -56.21
CA SER A 6 -12.86 -53.98 -56.81
C SER A 6 -14.33 -53.53 -56.68
N ASP A 7 -14.52 -52.22 -56.58
CA ASP A 7 -15.56 -51.37 -57.21
C ASP A 7 -17.04 -51.80 -57.32
N ALA A 8 -17.96 -50.94 -56.85
CA ALA A 8 -18.61 -49.93 -57.71
C ALA A 8 -20.02 -49.47 -57.21
N ARG A 9 -20.18 -48.13 -57.15
CA ARG A 9 -21.38 -47.30 -57.47
C ARG A 9 -22.61 -47.35 -56.53
N PHE A 10 -23.49 -46.35 -56.45
CA PHE A 10 -23.50 -44.87 -56.53
C PHE A 10 -24.98 -44.49 -56.19
N VAL A 11 -25.20 -43.38 -55.45
CA VAL A 11 -26.45 -42.56 -55.33
C VAL A 11 -27.66 -43.10 -54.55
N ALA A 12 -28.00 -42.44 -53.42
CA ALA A 12 -29.11 -41.47 -53.32
C ALA A 12 -29.30 -40.89 -51.89
N ARG A 13 -29.02 -39.58 -51.74
CA ARG A 13 -29.77 -38.53 -51.01
C ARG A 13 -30.69 -38.98 -49.83
N ARG A 14 -30.70 -38.40 -48.62
CA ARG A 14 -30.66 -36.97 -48.21
C ARG A 14 -30.73 -36.87 -46.67
N ARG A 15 -30.07 -35.84 -46.10
CA ARG A 15 -30.47 -35.02 -44.92
C ARG A 15 -30.59 -35.68 -43.53
N GLY A 16 -29.74 -35.20 -42.62
CA GLY A 16 -30.02 -35.19 -41.17
C GLY A 16 -28.79 -34.76 -40.38
N LYS A 17 -28.69 -33.46 -40.07
CA LYS A 17 -27.68 -32.92 -39.15
C LYS A 17 -27.89 -33.56 -37.77
N ALA A 18 -26.90 -34.29 -37.26
CA ALA A 18 -26.81 -34.61 -35.84
C ALA A 18 -25.63 -33.82 -35.26
N LEU A 19 -25.99 -32.80 -34.48
CA LEU A 19 -25.09 -32.14 -33.56
C LEU A 19 -24.53 -33.17 -32.56
N LEU A 20 -23.22 -33.22 -32.41
CA LEU A 20 -22.61 -33.63 -31.15
C LEU A 20 -21.61 -32.54 -30.77
N VAL A 21 -22.15 -31.60 -30.00
CA VAL A 21 -21.43 -30.61 -29.22
C VAL A 21 -20.65 -31.37 -28.15
N ALA A 22 -19.35 -31.58 -28.37
CA ALA A 22 -18.44 -31.88 -27.28
C ALA A 22 -18.14 -30.54 -26.59
N ALA A 23 -18.95 -30.23 -25.58
CA ALA A 23 -18.75 -29.08 -24.70
C ALA A 23 -17.46 -29.30 -23.89
N VAL A 24 -16.42 -28.57 -24.28
CA VAL A 24 -15.24 -28.33 -23.46
C VAL A 24 -15.68 -27.56 -22.22
N LEU A 25 -15.91 -28.29 -21.12
CA LEU A 25 -15.97 -27.74 -19.77
C LEU A 25 -14.53 -27.40 -19.32
N ALA A 26 -13.98 -26.33 -19.89
CA ALA A 26 -12.83 -25.67 -19.31
C ALA A 26 -13.35 -24.79 -18.17
N GLY A 27 -13.23 -25.29 -16.94
CA GLY A 27 -13.41 -24.49 -15.74
C GLY A 27 -12.47 -23.29 -15.81
N THR A 28 -13.04 -22.10 -15.98
CA THR A 28 -12.31 -20.85 -15.82
C THR A 28 -11.98 -20.69 -14.34
N VAL A 29 -10.80 -21.20 -13.96
CA VAL A 29 -10.09 -20.70 -12.78
C VAL A 29 -9.90 -19.21 -13.04
N ILE A 30 -10.67 -18.36 -12.37
CA ILE A 30 -10.42 -16.92 -12.31
C ILE A 30 -9.13 -16.77 -11.50
N GLN A 31 -7.99 -16.96 -12.16
CA GLN A 31 -6.74 -16.42 -11.64
C GLN A 31 -6.90 -14.91 -11.71
N SER A 32 -6.91 -14.27 -10.55
CA SER A 32 -6.78 -12.82 -10.41
C SER A 32 -5.52 -12.40 -11.17
N VAL A 33 -5.70 -11.86 -12.38
CA VAL A 33 -4.64 -11.18 -13.09
C VAL A 33 -4.37 -9.90 -12.31
N ALA A 34 -3.44 -9.98 -11.36
CA ALA A 34 -2.84 -8.80 -10.76
C ALA A 34 -2.16 -8.05 -11.89
N ALA A 35 -2.78 -6.95 -12.31
CA ALA A 35 -2.24 -6.07 -13.34
C ALA A 35 -0.88 -5.55 -12.89
N GLN A 36 0.18 -6.05 -13.53
CA GLN A 36 1.51 -5.43 -13.50
C GLN A 36 1.45 -4.15 -14.32
N ALA A 37 1.08 -3.07 -13.65
CA ALA A 37 1.36 -1.71 -14.06
C ALA A 37 2.06 -1.03 -12.88
N GLN A 38 3.40 -0.98 -12.92
CA GLN A 38 4.29 -0.20 -12.04
C GLN A 38 3.75 0.07 -10.61
N GLY A 39 3.74 -0.92 -9.71
CA GLY A 39 3.03 -0.77 -8.42
C GLY A 39 3.85 -1.25 -7.24
N LEU A 40 4.15 -0.35 -6.30
CA LEU A 40 4.57 -0.72 -4.95
C LEU A 40 3.56 -1.74 -4.39
N GLY A 41 4.03 -2.82 -3.75
CA GLY A 41 3.16 -3.86 -3.18
C GLY A 41 2.38 -3.32 -1.98
N LEU A 42 1.34 -2.52 -2.20
CA LEU A 42 0.57 -1.89 -1.13
C LEU A 42 -0.26 -2.92 -0.37
N ILE A 43 -0.21 -2.83 0.95
CA ILE A 43 -1.05 -3.63 1.85
C ILE A 43 -2.23 -2.76 2.29
N ARG A 44 -3.43 -3.34 2.28
CA ARG A 44 -4.63 -2.78 2.85
C ARG A 44 -5.07 -3.65 4.01
N ASP A 45 -5.16 -3.09 5.22
CA ASP A 45 -5.59 -3.82 6.41
C ASP A 45 -6.27 -2.84 7.39
N THR A 46 -7.50 -3.13 7.79
CA THR A 46 -8.30 -2.22 8.63
C THR A 46 -7.65 -1.96 9.99
N GLU A 47 -7.08 -2.98 10.62
CA GLU A 47 -6.48 -2.88 11.95
C GLU A 47 -5.23 -2.04 11.92
N ILE A 48 -4.36 -2.32 10.95
CA ILE A 48 -3.07 -1.66 10.82
C ILE A 48 -3.29 -0.22 10.37
N GLU A 49 -4.16 0.03 9.38
CA GLU A 49 -4.48 1.39 8.93
C GLU A 49 -5.09 2.22 10.06
N ALA A 50 -6.01 1.67 10.86
CA ALA A 50 -6.59 2.38 12.00
C ALA A 50 -5.54 2.71 13.06
N LEU A 51 -4.61 1.80 13.35
CA LEU A 51 -3.53 2.06 14.29
C LEU A 51 -2.54 3.13 13.78
N LEU A 52 -2.17 3.08 12.50
CA LEU A 52 -1.30 4.09 11.89
C LEU A 52 -1.98 5.46 11.83
N ASP A 53 -3.29 5.50 11.67
CA ASP A 53 -4.09 6.71 11.71
C ASP A 53 -4.14 7.30 13.13
N ASP A 54 -4.22 6.45 14.17
CA ASP A 54 -4.08 6.89 15.57
C ASP A 54 -2.68 7.45 15.87
N TYR A 55 -1.63 6.90 15.27
CA TYR A 55 -0.28 7.46 15.36
C TYR A 55 -0.16 8.81 14.63
N ALA A 56 -0.70 8.88 13.41
CA ALA A 56 -0.43 9.97 12.49
C ALA A 56 -1.33 11.20 12.68
N ARG A 57 -2.61 11.02 13.02
CA ARG A 57 -3.58 12.13 13.13
C ARG A 57 -3.13 13.26 14.06
N PRO A 58 -2.64 13.00 15.28
CA PRO A 58 -2.17 14.07 16.18
C PRO A 58 -0.99 14.83 15.56
N VAL A 59 -0.03 14.11 14.99
CA VAL A 59 1.17 14.66 14.36
C VAL A 59 0.81 15.50 13.13
N PHE A 60 -0.03 14.99 12.23
CA PHE A 60 -0.49 15.71 11.03
C PHE A 60 -1.27 16.98 11.39
N ARG A 61 -2.06 16.95 12.46
CA ARG A 61 -2.74 18.13 12.99
C ARG A 61 -1.75 19.18 13.49
N ALA A 62 -0.77 18.77 14.30
CA ALA A 62 0.29 19.66 14.80
C ALA A 62 1.16 20.23 13.66
N ALA A 63 1.35 19.47 12.58
CA ALA A 63 2.07 19.89 11.38
C ALA A 63 1.26 20.81 10.44
N GLY A 64 -0.01 21.11 10.76
CA GLY A 64 -0.87 21.94 9.90
C GLY A 64 -1.33 21.25 8.61
N LEU A 65 -1.13 19.94 8.48
CA LEU A 65 -1.52 19.14 7.33
C LEU A 65 -3.03 18.82 7.33
N GLY A 66 -3.70 19.02 8.47
CA GLY A 66 -5.12 18.74 8.66
C GLY A 66 -5.43 17.24 8.79
N THR A 67 -6.69 16.90 9.06
CA THR A 67 -7.15 15.51 9.13
C THR A 67 -7.64 15.06 7.76
N GLY A 68 -7.03 14.00 7.20
CA GLY A 68 -7.48 13.37 5.95
C GLY A 68 -6.88 13.90 4.65
N ARG A 69 -6.00 14.93 4.68
CA ARG A 69 -5.23 15.35 3.49
C ARG A 69 -4.01 14.47 3.23
N VAL A 70 -3.45 13.92 4.31
CA VAL A 70 -2.31 13.02 4.29
C VAL A 70 -2.75 11.68 4.83
N THR A 71 -2.44 10.61 4.11
CA THR A 71 -2.77 9.23 4.49
C THR A 71 -1.50 8.43 4.66
N VAL A 72 -1.44 7.56 5.66
CA VAL A 72 -0.35 6.58 5.79
C VAL A 72 -0.68 5.36 4.93
N ARG A 73 0.26 4.93 4.09
CA ARG A 73 0.12 3.79 3.18
C ARG A 73 1.17 2.74 3.50
N ILE A 74 0.77 1.47 3.54
CA ILE A 74 1.66 0.38 3.91
C ILE A 74 2.25 -0.24 2.65
N VAL A 75 3.57 -0.36 2.59
CA VAL A 75 4.30 -1.01 1.49
C VAL A 75 4.85 -2.35 1.99
N ARG A 76 4.55 -3.44 1.28
CA ARG A 76 5.11 -4.76 1.53
C ARG A 76 6.59 -4.77 1.19
N SER A 77 7.43 -4.52 2.19
CA SER A 77 8.88 -4.63 2.14
C SER A 77 9.39 -4.93 3.54
N ASP A 78 10.30 -5.89 3.67
CA ASP A 78 10.96 -6.25 4.92
C ASP A 78 12.00 -5.21 5.37
N THR A 79 12.41 -4.30 4.47
CA THR A 79 13.33 -3.20 4.78
C THR A 79 12.67 -2.17 5.71
N PHE A 80 13.44 -1.67 6.69
CA PHE A 80 13.04 -0.51 7.47
C PHE A 80 13.15 0.73 6.58
N ASN A 81 12.01 1.34 6.25
CA ASN A 81 11.94 2.60 5.51
C ASN A 81 10.57 3.28 5.66
N ALA A 82 10.57 4.60 5.53
CA ALA A 82 9.37 5.40 5.29
C ALA A 82 9.73 6.55 4.35
N PHE A 83 8.77 7.05 3.58
CA PHE A 83 9.02 8.14 2.62
C PHE A 83 7.75 8.84 2.18
N VAL A 84 7.90 10.04 1.63
CA VAL A 84 6.83 10.85 1.05
C VAL A 84 7.12 11.12 -0.43
N VAL A 85 6.13 10.93 -1.31
CA VAL A 85 6.30 11.15 -2.78
C VAL A 85 5.50 12.34 -3.30
N ASP A 86 4.26 12.50 -2.86
CA ASP A 86 3.28 13.42 -3.45
C ASP A 86 2.72 14.45 -2.47
N GLY A 87 3.24 14.46 -1.22
CA GLY A 87 2.77 15.32 -0.13
C GLY A 87 1.37 14.96 0.40
N ARG A 88 0.76 13.87 -0.09
CA ARG A 88 -0.55 13.36 0.33
C ARG A 88 -0.47 11.96 0.93
N ASN A 89 0.64 11.25 0.69
CA ASN A 89 0.85 9.92 1.21
C ASN A 89 2.21 9.84 1.91
N VAL A 90 2.19 9.33 3.14
CA VAL A 90 3.37 8.82 3.84
C VAL A 90 3.38 7.31 3.63
N PHE A 91 4.38 6.81 2.93
CA PHE A 91 4.56 5.37 2.72
C PHE A 91 5.42 4.80 3.82
N VAL A 92 4.96 3.73 4.46
CA VAL A 92 5.68 3.05 5.54
C VAL A 92 5.83 1.58 5.16
N ASN A 93 7.07 1.08 5.18
CA ASN A 93 7.33 -0.32 4.90
C ASN A 93 6.89 -1.23 6.06
N THR A 94 6.48 -2.45 5.75
CA THR A 94 6.20 -3.48 6.78
C THR A 94 7.41 -3.76 7.69
N GLY A 95 8.62 -3.61 7.17
CA GLY A 95 9.86 -3.71 7.96
C GLY A 95 9.93 -2.66 9.07
N THR A 96 9.55 -1.42 8.79
CA THR A 96 9.46 -0.36 9.81
C THR A 96 8.49 -0.74 10.93
N LEU A 97 7.32 -1.27 10.57
CA LEU A 97 6.29 -1.65 11.53
C LEU A 97 6.71 -2.87 12.37
N MET A 98 7.36 -3.86 11.76
CA MET A 98 7.75 -5.10 12.44
C MET A 98 9.00 -4.96 13.30
N GLN A 99 9.93 -4.10 12.89
CA GLN A 99 11.22 -3.88 13.55
C GLN A 99 11.21 -2.72 14.57
N SER A 100 10.09 -2.00 14.69
CA SER A 100 9.86 -1.06 15.78
C SER A 100 9.32 -1.84 16.98
N ASP A 101 9.85 -1.59 18.17
CA ASP A 101 9.43 -2.25 19.41
C ASP A 101 8.35 -1.46 20.15
N THR A 102 8.25 -0.16 19.90
CA THR A 102 7.27 0.72 20.54
C THR A 102 6.47 1.52 19.51
N PRO A 103 5.22 1.92 19.84
CA PRO A 103 4.49 2.93 19.07
C PRO A 103 5.31 4.19 18.82
N ASN A 104 6.02 4.69 19.84
CA ASN A 104 6.77 5.94 19.78
C ASN A 104 7.86 5.96 18.69
N GLN A 105 8.46 4.80 18.35
CA GLN A 105 9.42 4.71 17.24
C GLN A 105 8.74 4.98 15.88
N VAL A 106 7.58 4.35 15.62
CA VAL A 106 6.83 4.60 14.37
C VAL A 106 6.26 6.01 14.33
N ILE A 107 5.75 6.51 15.47
CA ILE A 107 5.27 7.90 15.61
C ILE A 107 6.41 8.89 15.32
N GLY A 108 7.62 8.62 15.81
CA GLY A 108 8.82 9.42 15.55
C GLY A 108 9.18 9.47 14.07
N VAL A 109 9.14 8.34 13.38
CA VAL A 109 9.32 8.28 11.91
C VAL A 109 8.23 9.08 11.19
N ILE A 110 6.96 8.94 11.56
CA ILE A 110 5.86 9.71 10.96
C ILE A 110 6.03 11.22 11.22
N ALA A 111 6.51 11.62 12.40
CA ALA A 111 6.80 13.01 12.72
C ALA A 111 7.92 13.59 11.86
N HIS A 112 8.98 12.82 11.61
CA HIS A 112 10.04 13.17 10.67
C HIS A 112 9.50 13.38 9.24
N GLU A 113 8.75 12.41 8.71
CA GLU A 113 8.14 12.50 7.39
C GLU A 113 7.16 13.68 7.28
N SER A 114 6.43 13.97 8.36
CA SER A 114 5.56 15.16 8.43
C SER A 114 6.36 16.46 8.35
N GLY A 115 7.57 16.49 8.90
CA GLY A 115 8.54 17.57 8.73
C GLY A 115 8.89 17.81 7.26
N HIS A 116 9.15 16.73 6.50
CA HIS A 116 9.39 16.83 5.06
C HIS A 116 8.19 17.36 4.27
N ILE A 117 6.96 16.96 4.63
CA ILE A 117 5.74 17.48 3.98
C ILE A 117 5.55 18.97 4.30
N ALA A 118 5.58 19.33 5.58
CA ALA A 118 5.33 20.69 6.05
C ALA A 118 6.40 21.70 5.56
N GLY A 119 7.66 21.26 5.46
CA GLY A 119 8.75 22.07 4.91
C GLY A 119 8.65 22.33 3.40
N GLY A 120 7.73 21.67 2.68
CA GLY A 120 7.48 21.92 1.25
C GLY A 120 8.66 21.57 0.34
N HIS A 121 9.68 20.87 0.84
CA HIS A 121 10.97 20.74 0.17
C HIS A 121 10.92 19.89 -1.11
N MET A 122 9.96 18.96 -1.24
CA MET A 122 9.70 18.27 -2.50
C MET A 122 9.08 19.19 -3.56
N ALA A 123 8.25 20.16 -3.15
CA ALA A 123 7.69 21.16 -4.06
C ALA A 123 8.77 22.19 -4.46
N ALA A 124 9.64 22.59 -3.53
CA ALA A 124 10.79 23.48 -3.78
C ALA A 124 11.84 22.85 -4.72
N LEU A 125 12.13 21.55 -4.56
CA LEU A 125 13.00 20.80 -5.47
C LEU A 125 12.37 20.69 -6.86
N ARG A 126 11.07 20.36 -6.96
CA ARG A 126 10.34 20.33 -8.25
C ARG A 126 10.27 21.70 -8.93
N THR A 127 10.05 22.79 -8.17
CA THR A 127 10.00 24.16 -8.73
C THR A 127 11.36 24.70 -9.15
N ARG A 128 12.47 24.24 -8.53
CA ARG A 128 13.82 24.58 -8.99
C ARG A 128 14.28 23.75 -10.18
N ILE A 129 13.82 22.49 -10.30
CA ILE A 129 14.04 21.67 -11.48
C ILE A 129 13.26 22.22 -12.70
N SER A 130 12.12 22.88 -12.48
CA SER A 130 11.23 23.39 -13.55
C SER A 130 11.48 24.83 -14.00
N ARG A 131 12.50 25.53 -13.48
CA ARG A 131 12.90 26.85 -13.97
C ARG A 131 14.40 26.89 -14.28
N ASP A 132 14.70 26.90 -15.58
CA ASP A 132 15.95 27.29 -16.23
C ASP A 132 17.23 26.46 -16.04
N GLN A 133 17.35 25.57 -15.05
CA GLN A 133 18.57 24.75 -14.88
C GLN A 133 18.54 23.39 -15.56
N THR A 134 17.38 22.90 -16.04
CA THR A 134 17.25 21.57 -16.65
C THR A 134 18.09 21.44 -17.93
N LYS A 135 18.20 22.49 -18.75
CA LYS A 135 18.99 22.40 -19.99
C LYS A 135 20.49 22.31 -19.71
N ILE A 136 20.97 22.95 -18.65
CA ILE A 136 22.38 22.91 -18.24
C ILE A 136 22.69 21.57 -17.54
N LEU A 137 21.81 21.10 -16.65
CA LEU A 137 22.00 19.85 -15.92
C LEU A 137 21.84 18.61 -16.83
N LEU A 138 20.85 18.61 -17.74
CA LEU A 138 20.68 17.55 -18.73
C LEU A 138 21.81 17.59 -19.78
N ALA A 139 22.30 18.77 -20.20
CA ALA A 139 23.48 18.88 -21.07
C ALA A 139 24.77 18.43 -20.37
N GLN A 140 24.90 18.63 -19.05
CA GLN A 140 26.03 18.12 -18.26
C GLN A 140 25.98 16.59 -18.12
N VAL A 141 24.81 16.02 -17.84
CA VAL A 141 24.62 14.57 -17.75
C VAL A 141 24.78 13.89 -19.11
N LEU A 142 24.24 14.48 -20.18
CA LEU A 142 24.41 13.99 -21.55
C LEU A 142 25.84 14.23 -22.09
N GLY A 143 26.53 15.28 -21.64
CA GLY A 143 27.94 15.54 -21.93
C GLY A 143 28.87 14.50 -21.29
N ILE A 144 28.55 14.00 -20.10
CA ILE A 144 29.27 12.90 -19.45
C ILE A 144 29.08 11.59 -20.24
N ILE A 145 27.89 11.34 -20.80
CA ILE A 145 27.62 10.16 -21.65
C ILE A 145 28.36 10.27 -23.00
N ALA A 146 28.49 11.46 -23.56
CA ALA A 146 29.27 11.68 -24.79
C ALA A 146 30.78 11.41 -24.60
N MET A 147 31.33 11.55 -23.38
CA MET A 147 32.72 11.15 -23.10
C MET A 147 32.91 9.62 -23.02
N GLY A 148 31.87 8.87 -22.68
CA GLY A 148 31.90 7.39 -22.67
C GLY A 148 31.84 6.76 -24.06
N ALA A 149 31.29 7.48 -25.05
CA ALA A 149 31.19 7.00 -26.44
C ALA A 149 32.16 7.68 -27.42
N GLY A 150 32.67 8.88 -27.09
CA GLY A 150 33.51 9.69 -27.98
C GLY A 150 35.00 9.37 -28.00
N ALA A 151 35.50 8.50 -27.10
CA ALA A 151 36.89 8.06 -27.13
C ALA A 151 37.20 7.08 -28.29
N ALA A 152 36.18 6.61 -29.02
CA ALA A 152 36.33 5.62 -30.09
C ALA A 152 36.40 6.21 -31.51
N THR A 153 36.17 7.53 -31.69
CA THR A 153 36.21 8.14 -33.03
C THR A 153 37.28 9.23 -33.08
N GLY A 154 38.47 8.83 -33.50
CA GLY A 154 39.65 9.70 -33.67
C GLY A 154 39.51 10.73 -34.80
N GLY A 155 38.65 11.72 -34.60
CA GLY A 155 38.58 12.92 -35.43
C GLY A 155 38.93 14.17 -34.62
N ASP A 156 39.39 15.23 -35.30
CA ASP A 156 39.89 16.46 -34.68
C ASP A 156 38.89 17.17 -33.75
N ALA A 157 37.59 16.87 -33.87
CA ALA A 157 36.54 17.34 -32.95
C ALA A 157 36.64 16.76 -31.52
N GLY A 158 37.31 15.61 -31.32
CA GLY A 158 37.52 15.00 -30.01
C GLY A 158 38.64 15.66 -29.19
N ARG A 159 39.57 16.35 -29.83
CA ARG A 159 40.72 17.01 -29.16
C ARG A 159 40.35 18.35 -28.52
N ASP A 160 39.46 19.12 -29.13
CA ASP A 160 38.99 20.40 -28.57
C ASP A 160 37.98 20.20 -27.41
N ILE A 161 37.24 19.08 -27.41
CA ILE A 161 36.37 18.71 -26.28
C ILE A 161 37.19 18.12 -25.12
N ALA A 162 38.28 17.41 -25.41
CA ALA A 162 39.18 16.88 -24.38
C ALA A 162 39.98 17.98 -23.65
N SER A 163 40.42 19.03 -24.36
CA SER A 163 41.11 20.18 -23.75
C SER A 163 40.14 21.10 -22.98
N GLY A 164 38.89 21.25 -23.44
CA GLY A 164 37.84 21.96 -22.70
C GLY A 164 37.25 21.20 -21.50
N GLY A 165 37.28 19.86 -21.52
CA GLY A 165 36.77 18.99 -20.45
C GLY A 165 37.72 18.84 -19.26
N GLN A 166 39.04 18.91 -19.47
CA GLN A 166 40.02 18.80 -18.38
C GLN A 166 40.07 20.03 -17.47
N ALA A 167 39.70 21.21 -17.97
CA ALA A 167 39.66 22.44 -17.17
C ALA A 167 38.44 22.54 -16.24
N ILE A 168 37.34 21.81 -16.53
CA ILE A 168 36.07 21.89 -15.78
C ILE A 168 35.96 20.81 -14.70
N MET A 169 36.70 19.70 -14.83
CA MET A 169 36.66 18.59 -13.87
C MET A 169 37.32 18.86 -12.51
N GLN A 170 38.15 19.90 -12.38
CA GLN A 170 38.95 20.10 -11.16
C GLN A 170 38.35 21.06 -10.11
N GLY A 171 37.13 21.59 -10.31
CA GLY A 171 36.56 22.52 -9.32
C GLY A 171 35.04 22.64 -9.27
N GLY A 172 34.31 22.43 -10.37
CA GLY A 172 32.87 22.69 -10.41
C GLY A 172 31.96 21.55 -9.91
N SER A 173 32.30 20.30 -10.24
CA SER A 173 31.50 19.11 -9.94
C SER A 173 31.47 18.77 -8.44
N GLU A 174 32.60 18.95 -7.74
CA GLU A 174 32.65 18.77 -6.29
C GLU A 174 31.85 19.83 -5.53
N ILE A 175 31.81 21.07 -6.00
CA ILE A 175 31.05 22.14 -5.34
C ILE A 175 29.54 21.87 -5.48
N VAL A 176 29.09 21.46 -6.67
CA VAL A 176 27.68 21.10 -6.90
C VAL A 176 27.28 19.88 -6.07
N MET A 177 28.09 18.82 -6.04
CA MET A 177 27.79 17.63 -5.23
C MET A 177 27.83 17.95 -3.73
N ARG A 178 28.81 18.73 -3.25
CA ARG A 178 28.87 19.20 -1.86
C ARG A 178 27.67 20.07 -1.50
N SER A 179 27.20 20.93 -2.41
CA SER A 179 26.00 21.76 -2.22
C SER A 179 24.75 20.89 -2.09
N LEU A 180 24.55 19.91 -2.97
CA LEU A 180 23.40 18.99 -2.91
C LEU A 180 23.40 18.12 -1.64
N LEU A 181 24.58 17.66 -1.20
CA LEU A 181 24.72 16.91 0.05
C LEU A 181 24.51 17.80 1.28
N SER A 182 24.99 19.05 1.24
CA SER A 182 24.78 20.05 2.29
C SER A 182 23.30 20.42 2.42
N GLU A 183 22.62 20.64 1.30
CA GLU A 183 21.18 20.90 1.26
C GLU A 183 20.41 19.73 1.86
N ARG A 184 20.70 18.48 1.46
CA ARG A 184 20.08 17.29 2.06
C ARG A 184 20.27 17.23 3.57
N ARG A 185 21.48 17.45 4.09
CA ARG A 185 21.71 17.51 5.54
C ARG A 185 20.90 18.60 6.24
N SER A 186 20.79 19.78 5.61
CA SER A 186 19.94 20.86 6.12
C SER A 186 18.46 20.47 6.12
N GLN A 187 18.01 19.70 5.12
CA GLN A 187 16.63 19.20 5.06
C GLN A 187 16.34 18.20 6.17
N GLU A 188 17.22 17.24 6.39
CA GLU A 188 17.07 16.26 7.47
C GLU A 188 17.05 16.95 8.84
N SER A 189 17.95 17.90 9.09
CA SER A 189 17.97 18.65 10.37
C SER A 189 16.72 19.51 10.58
N ALA A 190 16.16 20.09 9.50
CA ALA A 190 14.90 20.82 9.57
C ALA A 190 13.71 19.89 9.84
N ALA A 191 13.68 18.72 9.20
CA ALA A 191 12.67 17.69 9.42
C ALA A 191 12.72 17.14 10.86
N ASP A 192 13.91 16.93 11.43
CA ASP A 192 14.07 16.51 12.83
C ASP A 192 13.48 17.51 13.81
N GLN A 193 13.83 18.78 13.65
CA GLN A 193 13.39 19.86 14.54
C GLN A 193 11.88 20.07 14.41
N ALA A 194 11.35 19.99 13.18
CA ALA A 194 9.92 20.04 12.93
C ALA A 194 9.19 18.84 13.56
N GLY A 195 9.70 17.63 13.35
CA GLY A 195 9.17 16.40 13.93
C GLY A 195 9.11 16.47 15.45
N LEU A 196 10.21 16.84 16.10
CA LEU A 196 10.24 17.01 17.55
C LEU A 196 9.30 18.12 18.04
N LYS A 197 9.18 19.22 17.29
CA LYS A 197 8.18 20.27 17.59
C LYS A 197 6.76 19.70 17.56
N TYR A 198 6.44 18.81 16.62
CA TYR A 198 5.12 18.17 16.55
C TYR A 198 4.90 17.21 17.71
N LEU A 199 5.89 16.38 18.05
CA LEU A 199 5.83 15.48 19.20
C LEU A 199 5.63 16.25 20.51
N ASN A 200 6.35 17.37 20.69
CA ASN A 200 6.17 18.23 21.85
C ASN A 200 4.77 18.87 21.88
N ALA A 201 4.22 19.26 20.73
CA ALA A 201 2.87 19.81 20.64
C ALA A 201 1.77 18.77 20.92
N THR A 202 2.05 17.49 20.68
CA THR A 202 1.15 16.36 20.98
C THR A 202 1.44 15.70 22.33
N HIS A 203 2.38 16.25 23.11
CA HIS A 203 2.81 15.75 24.42
C HIS A 203 3.38 14.32 24.37
N GLN A 204 3.97 13.94 23.24
CA GLN A 204 4.60 12.65 23.02
C GLN A 204 6.11 12.75 23.23
N SER A 205 6.72 11.67 23.70
CA SER A 205 8.18 11.62 23.83
C SER A 205 8.86 11.61 22.46
N GLY A 206 10.03 12.25 22.38
CA GLY A 206 10.94 12.14 21.24
C GLY A 206 11.90 10.95 21.32
N GLN A 207 11.82 10.13 22.37
CA GLN A 207 12.74 9.00 22.61
C GLN A 207 12.72 7.98 21.48
N GLY A 208 11.56 7.57 20.98
CA GLY A 208 11.45 6.60 19.88
C GLY A 208 12.04 7.11 18.57
N MET A 209 11.95 8.41 18.30
CA MET A 209 12.64 9.04 17.16
C MET A 209 14.16 8.95 17.36
N LEU A 210 14.65 9.28 18.55
CA LEU A 210 16.07 9.21 18.89
C LEU A 210 16.61 7.78 18.80
N GLU A 211 15.96 6.80 19.43
CA GLU A 211 16.33 5.38 19.40
C GLU A 211 16.41 4.85 17.96
N THR A 212 15.43 5.22 17.13
CA THR A 212 15.41 4.84 15.70
C THR A 212 16.66 5.39 15.00
N PHE A 213 17.02 6.65 15.25
CA PHE A 213 18.17 7.27 14.58
C PHE A 213 19.50 6.77 15.13
N GLU A 214 19.60 6.50 16.43
CA GLU A 214 20.78 5.88 17.06
C GLU A 214 21.07 4.51 16.43
N ARG A 215 20.03 3.72 16.16
CA ARG A 215 20.16 2.43 15.47
C ARG A 215 20.78 2.57 14.08
N PHE A 216 20.40 3.59 13.30
CA PHE A 216 20.90 3.77 11.94
C PHE A 216 22.23 4.55 11.86
N ALA A 217 22.55 5.39 12.85
CA ALA A 217 23.83 6.10 12.91
C ALA A 217 25.03 5.15 12.97
N GLN A 218 24.86 3.97 13.56
CA GLN A 218 25.89 2.92 13.60
C GLN A 218 26.25 2.39 12.19
N GLN A 219 25.40 2.63 11.19
CA GLN A 219 25.59 2.16 9.81
C GLN A 219 26.30 3.16 8.90
N GLU A 220 26.57 4.39 9.35
CA GLU A 220 27.26 5.38 8.50
C GLU A 220 28.71 5.00 8.18
N TYR A 221 29.31 4.11 8.99
CA TYR A 221 30.66 3.58 8.79
C TYR A 221 30.70 2.37 7.84
N ILE A 222 29.56 1.94 7.31
CA ILE A 222 29.42 0.81 6.40
C ILE A 222 29.34 1.33 4.96
N SER A 223 29.79 0.54 3.98
CA SER A 223 29.67 0.90 2.56
C SER A 223 28.21 1.16 2.14
N ASP A 224 27.95 2.12 1.24
CA ASP A 224 26.59 2.51 0.84
C ASP A 224 25.75 1.34 0.31
N ALA A 225 26.39 0.34 -0.31
CA ALA A 225 25.74 -0.89 -0.79
C ALA A 225 25.17 -1.77 0.34
N GLN A 226 25.72 -1.64 1.55
CA GLN A 226 25.37 -2.44 2.73
C GLN A 226 24.57 -1.67 3.78
N LYS A 227 24.37 -0.35 3.62
CA LYS A 227 23.51 0.46 4.50
C LYS A 227 22.05 0.05 4.39
N ASP A 228 21.26 0.25 5.45
CA ASP A 228 19.81 0.08 5.37
C ASP A 228 19.15 1.15 4.48
N ALA A 229 17.97 0.82 3.95
CA ALA A 229 17.23 1.70 3.05
C ALA A 229 16.94 3.08 3.69
N PHE A 230 16.54 3.09 4.97
CA PHE A 230 16.31 4.32 5.72
C PHE A 230 17.59 5.16 5.89
N ALA A 231 18.72 4.55 6.24
CA ALA A 231 19.99 5.28 6.38
C ALA A 231 20.47 5.90 5.04
N ARG A 232 20.16 5.25 3.91
CA ARG A 232 20.45 5.78 2.57
C ARG A 232 19.53 6.95 2.18
N SER A 233 18.24 6.88 2.48
CA SER A 233 17.30 7.96 2.18
C SER A 233 17.41 9.13 3.16
N HIS A 234 17.79 8.86 4.41
CA HIS A 234 17.91 9.83 5.51
C HIS A 234 19.28 9.73 6.22
N PRO A 235 20.38 10.24 5.62
CA PRO A 235 21.71 10.16 6.21
C PRO A 235 21.76 10.74 7.64
N VAL A 236 22.29 9.98 8.60
CA VAL A 236 22.31 10.35 10.03
C VAL A 236 23.72 10.81 10.40
N ALA A 237 24.04 12.07 10.15
CA ALA A 237 25.31 12.65 10.56
C ALA A 237 25.44 12.67 12.11
N THR A 238 26.64 12.42 12.63
CA THR A 238 26.90 12.40 14.09
C THR A 238 26.46 13.69 14.79
N ASP A 239 26.69 14.85 14.17
CA ASP A 239 26.27 16.16 14.69
C ASP A 239 24.75 16.33 14.73
N ARG A 240 24.03 15.75 13.76
CA ARG A 240 22.57 15.75 13.69
C ARG A 240 22.00 14.92 14.85
N LEU A 241 22.57 13.74 15.09
CA LEU A 241 22.17 12.88 16.20
C LEU A 241 22.44 13.52 17.57
N ALA A 242 23.61 14.13 17.75
CA ALA A 242 23.95 14.82 19.00
C ALA A 242 22.98 15.98 19.31
N ARG A 243 22.64 16.77 18.29
CA ARG A 243 21.64 17.85 18.43
C ARG A 243 20.24 17.30 18.73
N LEU A 244 19.81 16.25 18.02
CA LEU A 244 18.52 15.62 18.28
C LEU A 244 18.45 15.13 19.74
N ARG A 245 19.50 14.45 20.22
CA ARG A 245 19.59 13.99 21.61
C ARG A 245 19.42 15.14 22.61
N GLU A 246 20.17 16.23 22.43
CA GLU A 246 20.07 17.42 23.30
C GLU A 246 18.63 17.98 23.33
N LEU A 247 17.98 18.09 22.18
CA LEU A 247 16.61 18.63 22.10
C LEU A 247 15.57 17.67 22.70
N VAL A 248 15.74 16.37 22.50
CA VAL A 248 14.86 15.32 23.03
C VAL A 248 14.95 15.27 24.56
N GLU A 249 16.17 15.26 25.11
CA GLU A 249 16.41 15.23 26.56
C GLU A 249 15.90 16.49 27.29
N ARG A 250 15.89 17.64 26.62
CA ARG A 250 15.33 18.89 27.16
C ARG A 250 13.80 18.98 27.08
N SER A 251 13.15 18.08 26.34
CA SER A 251 11.69 18.09 26.23
C SER A 251 11.04 17.78 27.59
N PRO A 252 10.01 18.52 28.01
CA PRO A 252 9.24 18.15 29.20
C PRO A 252 8.53 16.80 29.06
N TYR A 253 8.41 16.28 27.83
CA TYR A 253 7.76 15.01 27.52
C TYR A 253 8.75 13.84 27.34
N TYR A 254 10.04 14.04 27.63
CA TYR A 254 11.08 13.02 27.45
C TYR A 254 10.72 11.68 28.10
N GLN A 255 10.16 11.69 29.31
CA GLN A 255 9.80 10.48 30.07
C GLN A 255 8.37 9.98 29.83
N VAL A 256 7.61 10.61 28.92
CA VAL A 256 6.24 10.16 28.61
C VAL A 256 6.30 8.83 27.87
N LYS A 257 5.59 7.84 28.39
CA LYS A 257 5.48 6.50 27.79
C LYS A 257 4.18 6.35 27.04
N ASP A 258 4.21 5.53 25.99
CA ASP A 258 2.99 5.08 25.33
C ASP A 258 2.09 4.32 26.30
N SER A 259 0.77 4.45 26.14
CA SER A 259 -0.18 3.70 26.97
C SER A 259 -0.06 2.19 26.72
N ALA A 260 -0.38 1.39 27.72
CA ALA A 260 -0.36 -0.07 27.60
C ALA A 260 -1.31 -0.61 26.51
N ASP A 261 -2.45 0.05 26.27
CA ASP A 261 -3.36 -0.34 25.17
C ASP A 261 -2.75 -0.02 23.79
N LEU A 262 -2.08 1.12 23.64
CA LEU A 262 -1.40 1.47 22.39
C LEU A 262 -0.25 0.50 22.10
N GLN A 263 0.54 0.13 23.13
CA GLN A 263 1.57 -0.90 23.01
C GLN A 263 0.97 -2.26 22.62
N LEU A 264 -0.10 -2.70 23.26
CA LEU A 264 -0.76 -3.96 22.91
C LEU A 264 -1.23 -3.97 21.45
N ARG A 265 -1.83 -2.88 20.97
CA ARG A 265 -2.25 -2.75 19.57
C ARG A 265 -1.06 -2.78 18.60
N HIS A 266 0.06 -2.16 18.98
CA HIS A 266 1.31 -2.25 18.24
C HIS A 266 1.83 -3.70 18.15
N ASP A 267 1.83 -4.42 19.27
CA ASP A 267 2.26 -5.81 19.30
C ASP A 267 1.33 -6.73 18.49
N LEU A 268 0.01 -6.47 18.51
CA LEU A 268 -0.98 -7.17 17.68
C LEU A 268 -0.75 -6.91 16.19
N MET A 269 -0.45 -5.66 15.79
CA MET A 269 -0.05 -5.33 14.41
C MET A 269 1.20 -6.12 13.99
N ARG A 270 2.26 -6.13 14.82
CA ARG A 270 3.49 -6.90 14.54
C ARG A 270 3.20 -8.40 14.41
N ALA A 271 2.36 -8.93 15.29
CA ALA A 271 1.90 -10.32 15.27
C ALA A 271 1.11 -10.65 14.00
N LYS A 272 0.17 -9.80 13.59
CA LYS A 272 -0.62 -9.97 12.36
C LYS A 272 0.27 -9.98 11.13
N LEU A 273 1.15 -8.98 11.00
CA LEU A 273 2.10 -8.88 9.89
C LEU A 273 3.00 -10.11 9.84
N SER A 274 3.55 -10.56 10.97
CA SER A 274 4.34 -11.79 11.05
C SER A 274 3.53 -13.01 10.58
N GLY A 275 2.30 -13.17 11.07
CA GLY A 275 1.42 -14.28 10.71
C GLY A 275 1.09 -14.37 9.20
N TYR A 276 0.89 -13.23 8.53
CA TYR A 276 0.55 -13.19 7.10
C TYR A 276 1.76 -13.17 6.16
N LEU A 277 2.86 -12.53 6.56
CA LEU A 277 3.97 -12.21 5.64
C LEU A 277 5.15 -13.18 5.77
N GLU A 278 5.32 -13.82 6.93
CA GLU A 278 6.44 -14.71 7.16
C GLU A 278 6.06 -16.17 6.96
N ASN A 279 7.07 -17.03 6.75
CA ASN A 279 6.86 -18.46 6.75
C ASN A 279 6.40 -18.93 8.15
N PRO A 280 5.43 -19.86 8.26
CA PRO A 280 4.95 -20.35 9.55
C PRO A 280 6.05 -20.77 10.53
N ARG A 281 7.16 -21.39 10.06
CA ARG A 281 8.29 -21.77 10.92
C ARG A 281 8.92 -20.56 11.61
N THR A 282 9.10 -19.45 10.90
CA THR A 282 9.62 -18.20 11.45
C THR A 282 8.69 -17.65 12.52
N VAL A 283 7.37 -17.71 12.26
CA VAL A 283 6.35 -17.26 13.21
C VAL A 283 6.39 -18.08 14.49
N PHE A 284 6.43 -19.42 14.40
CA PHE A 284 6.51 -20.28 15.59
C PHE A 284 7.83 -20.15 16.37
N ASN A 285 8.93 -19.80 15.70
CA ASN A 285 10.20 -19.50 16.37
C ASN A 285 10.15 -18.16 17.12
N ARG A 286 9.56 -17.12 16.51
CA ARG A 286 9.38 -15.80 17.14
C ARG A 286 8.37 -15.85 18.29
N TYR A 287 7.28 -16.60 18.09
CA TYR A 287 6.18 -16.75 19.03
C TYR A 287 6.05 -18.21 19.46
N PRO A 288 6.98 -18.75 20.27
CA PRO A 288 6.96 -20.15 20.69
C PRO A 288 5.73 -20.48 21.52
N GLU A 289 5.31 -21.74 21.59
CA GLU A 289 4.08 -22.15 22.31
C GLU A 289 4.08 -21.79 23.81
N ARG A 290 5.27 -21.67 24.42
CA ARG A 290 5.42 -21.19 25.80
C ARG A 290 4.99 -19.72 25.98
N ASP A 291 5.04 -18.93 24.91
CA ASP A 291 4.53 -17.56 24.90
C ASP A 291 3.02 -17.61 24.72
N THR A 292 2.31 -17.40 25.83
CA THR A 292 0.86 -17.42 25.92
C THR A 292 0.24 -16.03 25.79
N SER A 293 1.04 -15.02 25.45
CA SER A 293 0.55 -13.66 25.23
C SER A 293 -0.46 -13.58 24.09
N MET A 294 -1.32 -12.56 24.15
CA MET A 294 -2.33 -12.31 23.13
C MET A 294 -1.72 -12.14 21.72
N PRO A 295 -0.65 -11.33 21.51
CA PRO A 295 0.01 -11.22 20.20
C PRO A 295 0.59 -12.55 19.71
N ALA A 296 1.19 -13.35 20.58
CA ALA A 296 1.79 -14.62 20.19
C ALA A 296 0.74 -15.63 19.71
N ARG A 297 -0.39 -15.75 20.42
CA ARG A 297 -1.53 -16.58 19.99
C ARG A 297 -2.16 -16.04 18.71
N TYR A 298 -2.22 -14.72 18.54
CA TYR A 298 -2.74 -14.08 17.33
C TYR A 298 -1.89 -14.42 16.10
N ALA A 299 -0.57 -14.24 16.18
CA ALA A 299 0.36 -14.62 15.11
C ALA A 299 0.29 -16.12 14.79
N ARG A 300 0.29 -16.98 15.82
CA ARG A 300 0.19 -18.44 15.65
C ARG A 300 -1.12 -18.88 15.02
N ALA A 301 -2.25 -18.26 15.35
CA ALA A 301 -3.55 -18.59 14.73
C ALA A 301 -3.50 -18.38 13.20
N ILE A 302 -2.96 -17.24 12.76
CA ILE A 302 -2.80 -16.90 11.35
C ILE A 302 -1.80 -17.86 10.68
N ALA A 303 -0.64 -18.09 11.32
CA ALA A 303 0.38 -19.00 10.77
C ALA A 303 -0.11 -20.46 10.66
N ARG A 304 -0.93 -20.94 11.62
CA ARG A 304 -1.55 -22.28 11.57
C ARG A 304 -2.48 -22.42 10.36
N TYR A 305 -3.28 -21.39 10.08
CA TYR A 305 -4.11 -21.37 8.88
C TYR A 305 -3.27 -21.52 7.60
N PHE A 306 -2.21 -20.73 7.44
CA PHE A 306 -1.34 -20.77 6.25
C PHE A 306 -0.43 -21.99 6.17
N MET A 307 -0.09 -22.61 7.30
CA MET A 307 0.60 -23.90 7.33
C MET A 307 -0.26 -25.01 6.73
N GLY A 308 -1.59 -24.86 6.78
CA GLY A 308 -2.54 -25.82 6.24
C GLY A 308 -2.67 -27.09 7.10
N GLY A 309 -3.41 -28.07 6.58
CA GLY A 309 -3.77 -29.30 7.30
C GLY A 309 -5.28 -29.44 7.47
N ARG A 310 -5.72 -30.65 7.83
CA ARG A 310 -7.16 -31.00 7.90
C ARG A 310 -7.93 -30.16 8.93
N SER A 311 -7.28 -29.76 10.03
CA SER A 311 -7.89 -28.99 11.12
C SER A 311 -7.52 -27.51 11.11
N ALA A 312 -6.66 -27.05 10.19
CA ALA A 312 -6.03 -25.72 10.24
C ALA A 312 -7.02 -24.57 10.40
N VAL A 313 -8.12 -24.60 9.65
CA VAL A 313 -9.18 -23.58 9.73
C VAL A 313 -9.86 -23.61 11.10
N ASN A 314 -10.23 -24.80 11.58
CA ASN A 314 -10.95 -24.95 12.86
C ASN A 314 -10.05 -24.59 14.04
N ASP A 315 -8.77 -24.97 14.00
CA ASP A 315 -7.79 -24.66 15.05
C ASP A 315 -7.50 -23.16 15.12
N ALA A 316 -7.35 -22.50 13.95
CA ALA A 316 -7.17 -21.06 13.87
C ALA A 316 -8.41 -20.31 14.39
N VAL A 317 -9.62 -20.69 13.95
CA VAL A 317 -10.87 -20.09 14.42
C VAL A 317 -11.08 -20.33 15.92
N ALA A 318 -10.74 -21.50 16.46
CA ALA A 318 -10.86 -21.79 17.88
C ALA A 318 -9.87 -20.98 18.75
N GLU A 319 -8.67 -20.68 18.23
CA GLU A 319 -7.74 -19.74 18.86
C GLU A 319 -8.31 -18.31 18.82
N ILE A 320 -8.83 -17.85 17.69
CA ILE A 320 -9.45 -16.52 17.58
C ILE A 320 -10.66 -16.39 18.51
N ASP A 321 -11.47 -17.44 18.66
CA ASP A 321 -12.60 -17.45 19.59
C ASP A 321 -12.15 -17.31 21.07
N ARG A 322 -10.96 -17.80 21.42
CA ARG A 322 -10.35 -17.53 22.73
C ARG A 322 -9.96 -16.06 22.86
N LEU A 323 -9.32 -15.49 21.84
CA LEU A 323 -8.96 -14.06 21.81
C LEU A 323 -10.18 -13.14 21.91
N ILE A 324 -11.27 -13.50 21.21
CA ILE A 324 -12.56 -12.79 21.29
C ILE A 324 -13.14 -12.83 22.71
N ARG A 325 -13.06 -13.97 23.42
CA ARG A 325 -13.54 -14.04 24.80
C ARG A 325 -12.74 -13.15 25.75
N GLU A 326 -11.44 -13.00 25.50
CA GLU A 326 -10.57 -12.14 26.30
C GLU A 326 -10.75 -10.64 25.98
N LYS A 327 -10.94 -10.28 24.70
CA LYS A 327 -11.16 -8.88 24.26
C LYS A 327 -12.37 -8.78 23.30
N PRO A 328 -13.61 -8.91 23.80
CA PRO A 328 -14.81 -9.03 22.94
C PRO A 328 -15.14 -7.76 22.15
N ASN A 329 -14.63 -6.61 22.59
CA ASN A 329 -14.84 -5.31 21.97
C ASN A 329 -13.71 -4.94 20.99
N TYR A 330 -12.79 -5.85 20.66
CA TYR A 330 -11.77 -5.62 19.64
C TYR A 330 -12.29 -6.08 18.26
N PRO A 331 -12.67 -5.17 17.35
CA PRO A 331 -13.33 -5.52 16.08
C PRO A 331 -12.48 -6.45 15.21
N TYR A 332 -11.15 -6.33 15.27
CA TYR A 332 -10.25 -7.01 14.35
C TYR A 332 -10.10 -8.52 14.62
N PHE A 333 -10.44 -9.01 15.82
CA PHE A 333 -10.55 -10.45 16.05
C PHE A 333 -11.80 -11.05 15.38
N TRP A 334 -12.90 -10.29 15.36
CA TRP A 334 -14.11 -10.68 14.64
C TRP A 334 -13.90 -10.62 13.12
N GLU A 335 -13.22 -9.56 12.64
CA GLU A 335 -12.78 -9.43 11.25
C GLU A 335 -11.93 -10.63 10.82
N LEU A 336 -10.84 -10.93 11.55
CA LEU A 336 -9.96 -12.04 11.20
C LEU A 336 -10.70 -13.39 11.17
N LYS A 337 -11.63 -13.64 12.11
CA LYS A 337 -12.46 -14.84 12.08
C LYS A 337 -13.25 -14.92 10.77
N GLY A 338 -13.83 -13.79 10.35
CA GLY A 338 -14.51 -13.64 9.05
C GLY A 338 -13.58 -13.93 7.87
N ASP A 339 -12.41 -13.28 7.80
CA ASP A 339 -11.42 -13.46 6.73
C ASP A 339 -10.98 -14.92 6.60
N LEU A 340 -10.62 -15.59 7.71
CA LEU A 340 -10.19 -16.99 7.65
C LEU A 340 -11.31 -17.94 7.20
N LEU A 341 -12.56 -17.68 7.62
CA LEU A 341 -13.72 -18.45 7.14
C LEU A 341 -13.98 -18.20 5.65
N MET A 342 -13.87 -16.95 5.18
CA MET A 342 -13.99 -16.59 3.77
C MET A 342 -12.95 -17.30 2.92
N ARG A 343 -11.68 -17.26 3.33
CA ARG A 343 -10.58 -17.93 2.62
C ARG A 343 -10.71 -19.46 2.62
N ALA A 344 -11.38 -20.02 3.63
CA ALA A 344 -11.74 -21.44 3.68
C ALA A 344 -12.99 -21.81 2.86
N GLY A 345 -13.60 -20.86 2.13
CA GLY A 345 -14.82 -21.06 1.35
C GLY A 345 -16.10 -21.14 2.20
N ARG A 346 -16.03 -20.80 3.49
CA ARG A 346 -17.14 -20.86 4.45
C ARG A 346 -17.85 -19.52 4.57
N ALA A 347 -18.24 -18.95 3.43
CA ALA A 347 -18.77 -17.58 3.34
C ALA A 347 -20.00 -17.34 4.22
N SER A 348 -20.93 -18.30 4.30
CA SER A 348 -22.12 -18.19 5.15
C SER A 348 -21.77 -18.07 6.64
N GLU A 349 -20.71 -18.73 7.10
CA GLU A 349 -20.25 -18.67 8.49
C GLU A 349 -19.49 -17.39 8.80
N ALA A 350 -18.88 -16.75 7.79
CA ALA A 350 -18.18 -15.48 7.94
C ALA A 350 -19.11 -14.28 8.17
N ILE A 351 -20.38 -14.36 7.77
CA ILE A 351 -21.34 -13.23 7.86
C ILE A 351 -21.54 -12.75 9.30
N ALA A 352 -21.77 -13.67 10.25
CA ALA A 352 -22.02 -13.31 11.65
C ALA A 352 -20.82 -12.60 12.32
N PRO A 353 -19.58 -13.12 12.25
CA PRO A 353 -18.43 -12.41 12.80
C PRO A 353 -18.15 -11.08 12.10
N LEU A 354 -18.29 -10.99 10.78
CA LEU A 354 -18.09 -9.71 10.05
C LEU A 354 -19.15 -8.65 10.42
N ARG A 355 -20.42 -9.06 10.60
CA ARG A 355 -21.46 -8.15 11.15
C ARG A 355 -21.11 -7.70 12.58
N LYS A 356 -20.56 -8.60 13.40
CA LYS A 356 -20.13 -8.25 14.75
C LYS A 356 -18.95 -7.26 14.73
N ALA A 357 -17.99 -7.45 13.83
CA ALA A 357 -16.90 -6.49 13.61
C ALA A 357 -17.45 -5.10 13.25
N LEU A 358 -18.38 -5.00 12.30
CA LEU A 358 -19.02 -3.73 11.92
C LEU A 358 -19.93 -3.13 13.00
N SER A 359 -20.43 -3.93 13.95
CA SER A 359 -21.14 -3.38 15.11
C SER A 359 -20.21 -2.65 16.10
N LEU A 360 -18.92 -2.99 16.08
CA LEU A 360 -17.88 -2.41 16.92
C LEU A 360 -17.14 -1.27 16.18
N ASP A 361 -16.98 -1.39 14.87
CA ASP A 361 -16.44 -0.36 13.98
C ASP A 361 -17.31 -0.25 12.71
N ALA A 362 -18.35 0.58 12.77
CA ALA A 362 -19.33 0.76 11.69
C ALA A 362 -18.73 1.40 10.43
N ASP A 363 -17.56 2.01 10.57
CA ASP A 363 -16.94 2.90 9.62
C ASP A 363 -15.77 2.26 8.87
N ALA A 364 -15.41 1.02 9.22
CA ALA A 364 -14.38 0.20 8.57
C ALA A 364 -14.76 -0.19 7.13
N ALA A 365 -14.35 0.62 6.16
CA ALA A 365 -14.65 0.42 4.74
C ALA A 365 -14.23 -0.96 4.21
N LEU A 366 -13.04 -1.46 4.58
CA LEU A 366 -12.56 -2.77 4.12
C LEU A 366 -13.42 -3.92 4.70
N ILE A 367 -13.82 -3.85 5.98
CA ILE A 367 -14.72 -4.84 6.59
C ILE A 367 -16.12 -4.78 5.94
N GLN A 368 -16.58 -3.61 5.51
CA GLN A 368 -17.83 -3.49 4.73
C GLN A 368 -17.72 -4.24 3.39
N VAL A 369 -16.58 -4.16 2.71
CA VAL A 369 -16.31 -4.92 1.47
C VAL A 369 -16.22 -6.42 1.74
N GLU A 370 -15.56 -6.84 2.81
CA GLU A 370 -15.47 -8.25 3.21
C GLU A 370 -16.84 -8.84 3.51
N LEU A 371 -17.67 -8.15 4.30
CA LEU A 371 -19.05 -8.58 4.57
C LEU A 371 -19.88 -8.61 3.29
N ALA A 372 -19.77 -7.59 2.44
CA ALA A 372 -20.45 -7.57 1.16
C ALA A 372 -20.03 -8.76 0.27
N THR A 373 -18.77 -9.18 0.34
CA THR A 373 -18.23 -10.34 -0.36
C THR A 373 -18.82 -11.63 0.20
N ALA A 374 -18.83 -11.79 1.53
CA ALA A 374 -19.42 -12.93 2.21
C ALA A 374 -20.90 -13.12 1.85
N LEU A 375 -21.66 -12.03 1.85
CA LEU A 375 -23.07 -12.02 1.45
C LEU A 375 -23.23 -12.49 0.00
N GLN A 376 -22.47 -11.92 -0.95
CA GLN A 376 -22.59 -12.31 -2.36
C GLN A 376 -22.16 -13.77 -2.62
N GLN A 377 -21.17 -14.29 -1.89
CA GLN A 377 -20.71 -15.68 -2.02
C GLN A 377 -21.65 -16.69 -1.34
N SER A 378 -22.42 -16.27 -0.33
CA SER A 378 -23.41 -17.13 0.34
C SER A 378 -24.61 -17.52 -0.55
N GLY A 379 -24.77 -16.87 -1.70
CA GLY A 379 -25.72 -17.28 -2.75
C GLY A 379 -27.18 -16.87 -2.57
N GLY A 380 -27.50 -16.01 -1.59
CA GLY A 380 -28.88 -15.53 -1.37
C GLY A 380 -29.21 -14.24 -2.13
N ASP A 381 -30.27 -14.23 -2.95
CA ASP A 381 -30.77 -12.99 -3.57
C ASP A 381 -31.28 -11.97 -2.52
N SER A 382 -31.75 -12.47 -1.37
CA SER A 382 -32.19 -11.64 -0.23
C SER A 382 -31.08 -10.78 0.38
N VAL A 383 -29.80 -11.16 0.19
CA VAL A 383 -28.66 -10.43 0.76
C VAL A 383 -28.00 -9.46 -0.23
N LEU A 384 -28.45 -9.43 -1.50
CA LEU A 384 -27.91 -8.54 -2.52
C LEU A 384 -28.14 -7.05 -2.16
N GLY A 385 -29.29 -6.73 -1.57
CA GLY A 385 -29.60 -5.36 -1.13
C GLY A 385 -28.67 -4.85 -0.02
N GLU A 386 -28.41 -5.70 0.99
CA GLU A 386 -27.47 -5.39 2.08
C GLU A 386 -26.05 -5.21 1.53
N SER A 387 -25.60 -6.10 0.64
CA SER A 387 -24.29 -6.01 -0.01
C SER A 387 -24.10 -4.69 -0.77
N ILE A 388 -25.09 -4.27 -1.58
CA ILE A 388 -25.03 -2.97 -2.27
C ILE A 388 -24.94 -1.81 -1.28
N SER A 389 -25.72 -1.84 -0.21
CA SER A 389 -25.70 -0.80 0.83
C SER A 389 -24.31 -0.69 1.49
N LEU A 390 -23.70 -1.82 1.83
CA LEU A 390 -22.35 -1.87 2.41
C LEU A 390 -21.29 -1.32 1.44
N LEU A 391 -21.29 -1.78 0.19
CA LEU A 391 -20.32 -1.31 -0.80
C LEU A 391 -20.47 0.18 -1.10
N ARG A 392 -21.70 0.70 -1.17
CA ARG A 392 -21.94 2.15 -1.33
C ARG A 392 -21.40 2.96 -0.17
N LYS A 393 -21.48 2.45 1.07
CA LYS A 393 -20.86 3.11 2.24
C LYS A 393 -19.34 3.06 2.15
N SER A 394 -18.77 1.93 1.74
CA SER A 394 -17.32 1.75 1.66
C SER A 394 -16.66 2.73 0.70
N ILE A 395 -17.23 2.90 -0.51
CA ILE A 395 -16.62 3.73 -1.56
C ILE A 395 -16.64 5.24 -1.24
N VAL A 396 -17.37 5.67 -0.22
CA VAL A 396 -17.33 7.05 0.27
C VAL A 396 -16.02 7.34 0.99
N LYS A 397 -15.48 6.35 1.71
CA LYS A 397 -14.26 6.51 2.52
C LYS A 397 -13.02 5.96 1.84
N ASP A 398 -13.18 4.93 1.02
CA ASP A 398 -12.07 4.22 0.40
C ASP A 398 -12.22 4.14 -1.11
N ALA A 399 -11.24 4.68 -1.83
CA ALA A 399 -11.16 4.54 -3.28
C ALA A 399 -10.74 3.11 -3.62
N ASN A 400 -11.73 2.23 -3.80
CA ASN A 400 -11.52 0.79 -3.91
C ASN A 400 -12.06 0.24 -5.24
N PRO A 401 -11.18 -0.07 -6.23
CA PRO A 401 -11.61 -0.59 -7.52
C PRO A 401 -12.42 -1.89 -7.40
N THR A 402 -12.06 -2.77 -6.46
CA THR A 402 -12.77 -4.03 -6.22
C THR A 402 -14.20 -3.79 -5.75
N ALA A 403 -14.41 -2.84 -4.83
CA ALA A 403 -15.75 -2.49 -4.37
C ALA A 403 -16.62 -1.94 -5.51
N HIS A 404 -16.05 -1.11 -6.38
CA HIS A 404 -16.73 -0.61 -7.59
C HIS A 404 -17.10 -1.75 -8.56
N ARG A 405 -16.19 -2.72 -8.80
CA ARG A 405 -16.49 -3.90 -9.62
C ARG A 405 -17.61 -4.75 -9.03
N MET A 406 -17.60 -4.95 -7.70
CA MET A 406 -18.66 -5.68 -7.01
C MET A 406 -20.02 -4.97 -7.10
N LEU A 407 -20.05 -3.64 -6.97
CA LEU A 407 -21.26 -2.84 -7.19
C LEU A 407 -21.75 -2.94 -8.63
N ALA A 408 -20.85 -2.86 -9.60
CA ALA A 408 -21.20 -3.00 -11.01
C ALA A 408 -21.89 -4.35 -11.29
N ASN A 409 -21.31 -5.44 -10.79
CA ASN A 409 -21.89 -6.79 -10.92
C ASN A 409 -23.26 -6.89 -10.22
N ALA A 410 -23.39 -6.31 -9.03
CA ALA A 410 -24.66 -6.30 -8.30
C ALA A 410 -25.75 -5.50 -9.04
N TYR A 411 -25.42 -4.34 -9.60
CA TYR A 411 -26.34 -3.55 -10.42
C TYR A 411 -26.72 -4.23 -11.73
N TYR A 412 -25.77 -4.93 -12.36
CA TYR A 412 -26.04 -5.73 -13.55
C TYR A 412 -27.07 -6.82 -13.26
N LYS A 413 -26.93 -7.56 -12.15
CA LYS A 413 -27.90 -8.56 -11.70
C LYS A 413 -29.30 -7.97 -11.43
N GLN A 414 -29.38 -6.71 -11.01
CA GLN A 414 -30.64 -5.99 -10.82
C GLN A 414 -31.21 -5.36 -12.11
N GLY A 415 -30.56 -5.54 -13.26
CA GLY A 415 -30.96 -4.89 -14.52
C GLY A 415 -30.69 -3.37 -14.55
N LYS A 416 -29.96 -2.83 -13.57
CA LYS A 416 -29.62 -1.41 -13.45
C LYS A 416 -28.38 -1.06 -14.28
N LEU A 417 -28.45 -1.31 -15.58
CA LEU A 417 -27.30 -1.20 -16.51
C LEU A 417 -26.57 0.15 -16.46
N PRO A 418 -27.25 1.33 -16.42
CA PRO A 418 -26.54 2.61 -16.36
C PRO A 418 -25.69 2.78 -15.09
N LEU A 419 -26.16 2.25 -13.96
CA LEU A 419 -25.41 2.25 -12.71
C LEU A 419 -24.27 1.23 -12.74
N ALA A 420 -24.48 0.07 -13.36
CA ALA A 420 -23.42 -0.92 -13.54
C ALA A 420 -22.26 -0.36 -14.38
N ASP A 421 -22.57 0.32 -15.48
CA ASP A 421 -21.57 0.98 -16.32
C ASP A 421 -20.85 2.11 -15.57
N ALA A 422 -21.59 2.90 -14.79
CA ALA A 422 -21.02 3.98 -14.00
C ALA A 422 -19.97 3.47 -13.00
N GLU A 423 -20.27 2.40 -12.28
CA GLU A 423 -19.33 1.82 -11.31
C GLU A 423 -18.19 1.07 -12.01
N THR A 424 -18.42 0.47 -13.19
CA THR A 424 -17.35 -0.12 -14.02
C THR A 424 -16.36 0.96 -14.48
N ALA A 425 -16.85 2.14 -14.85
CA ALA A 425 -16.00 3.26 -15.21
C ALA A 425 -15.11 3.71 -14.04
N GLN A 426 -15.67 3.80 -12.82
CA GLN A 426 -14.91 4.15 -11.62
C GLN A 426 -13.80 3.13 -11.34
N ALA A 427 -14.10 1.84 -11.44
CA ALA A 427 -13.09 0.79 -11.23
C ALA A 427 -11.90 0.96 -12.18
N HIS A 428 -12.15 1.09 -13.48
CA HIS A 428 -11.09 1.31 -14.48
C HIS A 428 -10.32 2.60 -14.23
N PHE A 429 -10.99 3.67 -13.81
CA PHE A 429 -10.35 4.95 -13.53
C PHE A 429 -9.35 4.83 -12.38
N LEU A 430 -9.76 4.18 -11.28
CA LEU A 430 -8.90 3.96 -10.12
C LEU A 430 -7.73 3.00 -10.40
N GLU A 431 -7.91 2.09 -11.36
CA GLU A 431 -6.85 1.19 -11.84
C GLU A 431 -5.87 1.88 -12.82
N GLY A 432 -6.14 3.12 -13.21
CA GLY A 432 -5.34 3.88 -14.18
C GLY A 432 -5.65 3.59 -15.64
N ASP A 433 -6.63 2.73 -15.93
CA ASP A 433 -7.13 2.49 -17.30
C ASP A 433 -8.14 3.57 -17.71
N VAL A 434 -7.61 4.78 -17.91
CA VAL A 434 -8.40 5.97 -18.27
C VAL A 434 -9.20 5.74 -19.56
N LYS A 435 -8.65 4.98 -20.52
CA LYS A 435 -9.32 4.72 -21.81
C LYS A 435 -10.59 3.91 -21.61
N GLN A 436 -10.51 2.78 -20.88
CA GLN A 436 -11.71 2.00 -20.58
C GLN A 436 -12.67 2.78 -19.69
N ALA A 437 -12.16 3.49 -18.68
CA ALA A 437 -12.98 4.32 -17.80
C ALA A 437 -13.87 5.29 -18.59
N GLN A 438 -13.30 6.00 -19.58
CA GLN A 438 -14.04 6.94 -20.42
C GLN A 438 -15.09 6.27 -21.32
N ILE A 439 -14.85 5.04 -21.79
CA ILE A 439 -15.82 4.31 -22.62
C ILE A 439 -17.06 3.97 -21.80
N PHE A 440 -16.86 3.35 -20.63
CA PHE A 440 -17.97 3.00 -19.74
C PHE A 440 -18.68 4.24 -19.20
N ALA A 441 -17.94 5.31 -18.88
CA ALA A 441 -18.53 6.55 -18.39
C ALA A 441 -19.46 7.20 -19.41
N LYS A 442 -19.05 7.27 -20.69
CA LYS A 442 -19.91 7.79 -21.78
C LYS A 442 -21.16 6.94 -21.97
N ARG A 443 -21.04 5.62 -21.83
CA ARG A 443 -22.19 4.69 -21.96
C ARG A 443 -23.19 4.87 -20.82
N ALA A 444 -22.70 5.01 -19.59
CA ALA A 444 -23.51 5.29 -18.40
C ALA A 444 -24.21 6.65 -18.51
N GLN A 445 -23.46 7.71 -18.81
CA GLN A 445 -23.94 9.10 -18.78
C GLN A 445 -25.13 9.36 -19.72
N ARG A 446 -25.20 8.66 -20.87
CA ARG A 446 -26.32 8.74 -21.82
C ARG A 446 -27.66 8.30 -21.24
N GLN A 447 -27.63 7.45 -20.22
CA GLN A 447 -28.83 6.82 -19.64
C GLN A 447 -29.08 7.26 -18.19
N LEU A 448 -28.07 7.85 -17.54
CA LEU A 448 -28.22 8.44 -16.20
C LEU A 448 -28.92 9.79 -16.27
N LYS A 449 -29.73 10.09 -15.25
CA LYS A 449 -30.35 11.41 -15.09
C LYS A 449 -29.25 12.46 -14.86
N LYS A 450 -29.26 13.52 -15.66
CA LYS A 450 -28.29 14.62 -15.53
C LYS A 450 -28.30 15.21 -14.13
N GLY A 451 -27.12 15.41 -13.56
CA GLY A 451 -26.91 16.00 -12.23
C GLY A 451 -27.01 15.03 -11.05
N THR A 452 -27.23 13.73 -11.25
CA THR A 452 -27.08 12.76 -10.15
C THR A 452 -25.59 12.58 -9.79
N PRO A 453 -25.27 12.13 -8.56
CA PRO A 453 -23.88 11.88 -8.17
C PRO A 453 -23.13 10.94 -9.11
N GLU A 454 -23.79 9.89 -9.62
CA GLU A 454 -23.21 8.96 -10.59
C GLU A 454 -22.94 9.65 -11.93
N TRP A 455 -23.84 10.52 -12.37
CA TRP A 455 -23.66 11.30 -13.60
C TRP A 455 -22.46 12.23 -13.49
N LEU A 456 -22.34 12.96 -12.37
CA LEU A 456 -21.24 13.91 -12.12
C LEU A 456 -19.88 13.20 -12.07
N ARG A 457 -19.76 12.12 -11.28
CA ARG A 457 -18.52 11.34 -11.18
C ARG A 457 -18.06 10.77 -12.54
N ASN A 458 -19.01 10.44 -13.42
CA ASN A 458 -18.69 9.95 -14.76
C ASN A 458 -18.35 11.09 -15.73
N ASP A 459 -18.96 12.26 -15.57
CA ASP A 459 -18.56 13.47 -16.30
C ASP A 459 -17.10 13.85 -16.01
N ASP A 460 -16.68 13.77 -14.74
CA ASP A 460 -15.29 13.99 -14.33
C ASP A 460 -14.33 13.04 -15.05
N ILE A 461 -14.65 11.75 -15.15
CA ILE A 461 -13.84 10.76 -15.88
C ILE A 461 -13.76 11.09 -17.37
N ILE A 462 -14.88 11.46 -17.99
CA ILE A 462 -14.97 11.78 -19.42
C ILE A 462 -14.06 12.98 -19.75
N ASN A 463 -14.05 13.98 -18.87
CA ASN A 463 -13.31 15.21 -19.04
C ASN A 463 -11.87 15.14 -18.53
N TYR A 464 -11.50 14.08 -17.81
CA TYR A 464 -10.14 13.87 -17.31
C TYR A 464 -9.13 13.79 -18.45
N LYS A 465 -8.08 14.61 -18.36
CA LYS A 465 -6.92 14.58 -19.24
C LYS A 465 -5.67 14.31 -18.39
N PRO A 466 -4.88 13.27 -18.70
CA PRO A 466 -3.62 13.02 -18.00
C PRO A 466 -2.72 14.26 -18.12
N GLN A 467 -2.12 14.70 -17.02
CA GLN A 467 -1.07 15.70 -17.07
C GLN A 467 0.19 15.02 -17.63
N THR A 468 0.63 15.47 -18.82
CA THR A 468 1.85 15.01 -19.50
C THR A 468 3.09 15.67 -18.93
#